data_AF-E1GWH0-F1
#
_entry.id   AF-E1GWH0-F1
#
_cell.length_a   1.000
_cell.length_b   1.000
_cell.length_c   1.000
_cell.angle_alpha   90.00
_cell.angle_beta   90.00
_cell.angle_gamma   90.00
#
_symmetry.space_group_name_H-M   'P 1'
#
loop_
_entity.id
_entity.type
_entity.pdbx_description
1 polymer ?
#
loop_
_entity_poly.entity_id
_entity_poly.type
_entity_poly.pdbx_seq_one_letter_code
_entity_poly.pdbx_strand_id
1 'polypeptide(L)'
;MKNHHFLSKLAAIMIAAMFSNASYAQITYSQGKLTIGDVTPHKFLGMTIGGMAGTYWTCKANNFFQLDLSPASPRLAGTGDEVCFYNTETSTFNSIQVANVYNYSDERAKTNVKTIDGGLNTILNLRPVSYTWKSGIGSATRSSHLMTVANGPSCDKNLQFGFLAQELEEVIPDAVKTDEEGRKLINYTAIIPILVKSIQDLQGKVEEQQRMLEYLSKGSVYNSTHKELGHINKCVSDQSSSTLSIDFTLSQQAKDGILLISGIEGVQEKKIELSKFSSSITENISSLNKGVHIATLVINGSVCDSKQFIIE
;
A
#
# COMPACT_ATOMS: atom_id res chain seq x y z
N MET A 1 82.48 -39.27 45.29
CA MET A 1 81.54 -38.17 45.61
C MET A 1 81.19 -37.23 44.43
N LYS A 2 81.95 -37.16 43.32
CA LYS A 2 81.63 -36.24 42.19
C LYS A 2 80.49 -36.69 41.26
N ASN A 3 80.23 -38.00 41.11
CA ASN A 3 79.18 -38.51 40.20
C ASN A 3 77.74 -38.30 40.70
N HIS A 4 77.50 -38.33 42.02
CA HIS A 4 76.16 -38.12 42.57
C HIS A 4 75.62 -36.71 42.33
N HIS A 5 76.50 -35.70 42.37
CA HIS A 5 76.11 -34.32 42.10
C HIS A 5 75.70 -34.11 40.62
N PHE A 6 76.38 -34.78 39.69
CA PHE A 6 76.06 -34.70 38.26
C PHE A 6 74.70 -35.34 37.95
N LEU A 7 74.45 -36.54 38.50
CA LEU A 7 73.17 -37.24 38.38
C LEU A 7 72.00 -36.45 39.01
N SER A 8 72.21 -35.81 40.17
CA SER A 8 71.18 -34.99 40.81
C SER A 8 70.80 -33.76 39.98
N LYS A 9 71.77 -33.12 39.32
CA LYS A 9 71.54 -31.98 38.43
C LYS A 9 70.83 -32.41 37.15
N LEU A 10 71.19 -33.56 36.59
CA LEU A 10 70.55 -34.12 35.40
C LEU A 10 69.07 -34.49 35.69
N ALA A 11 68.81 -35.09 36.86
CA ALA A 11 67.45 -35.41 37.31
C ALA A 11 66.62 -34.15 37.55
N ALA A 12 67.18 -33.11 38.17
CA ALA A 12 66.49 -31.84 38.38
C ALA A 12 66.14 -31.13 37.06
N ILE A 13 67.02 -31.19 36.04
CA ILE A 13 66.76 -30.64 34.70
C ILE A 13 65.66 -31.45 33.98
N MET A 14 65.68 -32.78 34.07
CA MET A 14 64.61 -33.62 33.49
C MET A 14 63.26 -33.37 34.15
N ILE A 15 63.22 -33.22 35.48
CA ILE A 15 62.00 -32.90 36.22
C ILE A 15 61.50 -31.50 35.82
N ALA A 16 62.38 -30.50 35.72
CA ALA A 16 62.01 -29.16 35.24
C ALA A 16 61.50 -29.16 33.78
N ALA A 17 62.03 -30.03 32.91
CA ALA A 17 61.55 -30.20 31.54
C ALA A 17 60.19 -30.93 31.44
N MET A 18 59.83 -31.75 32.45
CA MET A 18 58.52 -32.38 32.56
C MET A 18 57.43 -31.45 33.11
N PHE A 19 57.82 -30.32 33.72
CA PHE A 19 56.91 -29.22 34.11
C PHE A 19 56.89 -28.10 33.06
N SER A 20 56.92 -28.44 31.76
CA SER A 20 56.53 -27.50 30.72
C SER A 20 55.04 -27.20 30.92
N ASN A 21 54.77 -26.16 31.71
CA ASN A 21 53.44 -25.62 31.88
C ASN A 21 52.83 -25.43 30.48
N ALA A 22 51.69 -26.08 30.23
CA ALA A 22 50.85 -25.72 29.10
C ALA A 22 50.53 -24.24 29.27
N SER A 23 51.28 -23.38 28.57
CA SER A 23 50.96 -21.98 28.48
C SER A 23 49.70 -21.89 27.66
N TYR A 24 48.54 -21.81 28.31
CA TYR A 24 47.32 -21.38 27.66
C TYR A 24 47.53 -19.92 27.25
N ALA A 25 48.13 -19.72 26.07
CA ALA A 25 48.21 -18.41 25.48
C ALA A 25 46.77 -17.96 25.19
N GLN A 26 46.20 -17.18 26.12
CA GLN A 26 44.86 -16.63 25.97
C GLN A 26 44.77 -15.69 24.77
N ILE A 27 45.91 -15.22 24.25
CA ILE A 27 46.02 -14.40 23.05
C ILE A 27 47.21 -14.94 22.24
N THR A 28 46.98 -15.33 20.99
CA THR A 28 48.03 -15.79 20.06
C THR A 28 48.00 -14.93 18.80
N TYR A 29 49.16 -14.50 18.31
CA TYR A 29 49.27 -13.85 17.00
C TYR A 29 50.17 -14.69 16.09
N SER A 30 49.61 -15.18 14.98
CA SER A 30 50.33 -16.03 14.02
C SER A 30 49.82 -15.78 12.60
N GLN A 31 50.75 -15.68 11.64
CA GLN A 31 50.45 -15.48 10.21
C GLN A 31 49.49 -14.30 9.94
N GLY A 32 49.66 -13.18 10.66
CA GLY A 32 48.80 -12.00 10.48
C GLY A 32 47.43 -12.11 11.14
N LYS A 33 47.17 -13.15 11.94
CA LYS A 33 45.89 -13.39 12.60
C LYS A 33 46.05 -13.41 14.12
N LEU A 34 45.15 -12.73 14.80
CA LEU A 34 45.02 -12.71 16.25
C LEU A 34 43.96 -13.73 16.68
N THR A 35 44.28 -14.67 17.56
CA THR A 35 43.31 -15.53 18.22
C THR A 35 43.25 -15.23 19.71
N ILE A 36 42.05 -15.33 20.29
CA ILE A 36 41.85 -15.24 21.74
C ILE A 36 41.20 -16.54 22.20
N GLY A 37 41.83 -17.24 23.15
CA GLY A 37 41.46 -18.60 23.56
C GLY A 37 41.98 -19.69 22.62
N ASP A 38 41.60 -20.94 22.88
CA ASP A 38 42.02 -22.12 22.11
C ASP A 38 41.14 -22.32 20.87
N VAL A 39 41.27 -21.42 19.89
CA VAL A 39 40.53 -21.46 18.62
C VAL A 39 41.43 -21.37 17.41
N THR A 40 41.00 -22.03 16.33
CA THR A 40 41.68 -21.98 15.04
C THR A 40 41.44 -20.62 14.35
N PRO A 41 42.46 -20.02 13.71
CA PRO A 41 42.28 -18.77 12.99
C PRO A 41 41.28 -18.91 11.83
N HIS A 42 40.26 -18.06 11.79
CA HIS A 42 39.26 -18.03 10.71
C HIS A 42 39.91 -17.68 9.36
N LYS A 43 39.39 -18.21 8.25
CA LYS A 43 40.00 -18.05 6.92
C LYS A 43 40.12 -16.59 6.48
N PHE A 44 39.06 -15.80 6.70
CA PHE A 44 38.91 -14.43 6.18
C PHE A 44 38.94 -13.34 7.25
N LEU A 45 38.98 -13.68 8.54
CA LEU A 45 38.95 -12.68 9.61
C LEU A 45 40.33 -12.61 10.27
N GLY A 46 40.81 -11.39 10.49
CA GLY A 46 42.09 -11.14 11.16
C GLY A 46 42.06 -11.41 12.67
N MET A 47 40.86 -11.57 13.24
CA MET A 47 40.65 -11.91 14.64
C MET A 47 39.70 -13.10 14.77
N THR A 48 40.00 -14.06 15.65
CA THR A 48 39.10 -15.18 15.97
C THR A 48 39.09 -15.43 17.47
N ILE A 49 37.91 -15.43 18.09
CA ILE A 49 37.80 -15.48 19.55
C ILE A 49 37.00 -16.72 19.95
N GLY A 50 37.53 -17.50 20.90
CA GLY A 50 36.90 -18.68 21.48
C GLY A 50 36.19 -18.39 22.78
N GLY A 51 35.02 -19.00 22.97
CA GLY A 51 34.29 -18.99 24.24
C GLY A 51 33.61 -17.66 24.61
N MET A 52 33.59 -16.65 23.74
CA MET A 52 32.86 -15.41 23.98
C MET A 52 31.44 -15.46 23.42
N ALA A 53 30.48 -15.01 24.23
CA ALA A 53 29.08 -14.87 23.86
C ALA A 53 28.78 -13.64 22.99
N GLY A 54 29.80 -12.89 22.56
CA GLY A 54 29.63 -11.65 21.79
C GLY A 54 30.57 -10.53 22.26
N THR A 55 30.27 -9.30 21.86
CA THR A 55 31.03 -8.09 22.22
C THR A 55 30.08 -6.97 22.64
N TYR A 56 30.45 -6.23 23.67
CA TYR A 56 29.69 -5.09 24.18
C TYR A 56 30.62 -3.89 24.32
N TRP A 57 30.38 -2.86 23.52
CA TRP A 57 31.13 -1.61 23.59
C TRP A 57 30.26 -0.55 24.25
N THR A 58 30.84 0.22 25.16
CA THR A 58 30.16 1.32 25.84
C THR A 58 31.01 2.59 25.78
N CYS A 59 30.34 3.73 25.74
CA CYS A 59 30.96 5.06 25.80
C CYS A 59 29.97 6.02 26.48
N LYS A 60 30.46 7.01 27.22
CA LYS A 60 29.63 7.86 28.10
C LYS A 60 28.86 6.99 29.12
N ALA A 61 27.90 7.57 29.84
CA ALA A 61 27.19 6.87 30.90
C ALA A 61 26.26 5.76 30.39
N ASN A 62 25.60 5.95 29.23
CA ASN A 62 24.50 5.09 28.79
C ASN A 62 24.59 4.62 27.33
N ASN A 63 25.61 5.03 26.56
CA ASN A 63 25.69 4.62 25.16
C ASN A 63 26.36 3.26 25.07
N PHE A 64 25.77 2.36 24.31
CA PHE A 64 26.31 1.05 23.99
C PHE A 64 26.04 0.60 22.56
N PHE A 65 26.87 -0.32 22.11
CA PHE A 65 26.67 -1.15 20.93
C PHE A 65 27.02 -2.60 21.28
N GLN A 66 26.17 -3.54 20.90
CA GLN A 66 26.27 -4.94 21.29
C GLN A 66 26.15 -5.86 20.07
N LEU A 67 27.06 -6.82 20.00
CA LEU A 67 26.91 -8.06 19.24
C LEU A 67 26.68 -9.19 20.24
N ASP A 68 25.57 -9.90 20.12
CA ASP A 68 25.23 -11.04 20.98
C ASP A 68 25.19 -12.31 20.14
N LEU A 69 26.08 -13.23 20.48
CA LEU A 69 26.23 -14.55 19.88
C LEU A 69 25.76 -15.67 20.82
N SER A 70 25.21 -15.35 22.00
CA SER A 70 24.64 -16.35 22.91
C SER A 70 23.43 -17.10 22.32
N PRO A 71 22.55 -16.50 21.48
CA PRO A 71 21.46 -17.21 20.83
C PRO A 71 21.92 -17.86 19.51
N ALA A 72 21.15 -18.83 19.02
CA ALA A 72 21.42 -19.48 17.74
C ALA A 72 21.42 -18.50 16.53
N SER A 73 20.61 -17.44 16.61
CA SER A 73 20.64 -16.32 15.67
C SER A 73 21.32 -15.12 16.34
N PRO A 74 22.49 -14.68 15.83
CA PRO A 74 23.18 -13.50 16.34
C PRO A 74 22.29 -12.26 16.39
N ARG A 75 22.49 -11.43 17.40
CA ARG A 75 21.75 -10.17 17.58
C ARG A 75 22.69 -8.97 17.53
N LEU A 76 22.14 -7.88 17.03
CA LEU A 76 22.73 -6.55 16.98
C LEU A 76 21.81 -5.64 17.80
N ALA A 77 22.37 -4.89 18.75
CA ALA A 77 21.62 -3.91 19.52
C ALA A 77 22.45 -2.63 19.73
N GLY A 78 21.76 -1.50 19.74
CA GLY A 78 22.36 -0.20 20.01
C GLY A 78 21.52 0.59 21.00
N THR A 79 22.05 1.74 21.39
CA THR A 79 21.34 2.67 22.28
C THR A 79 20.07 3.17 21.61
N GLY A 80 18.97 3.25 22.36
CA GLY A 80 17.69 3.72 21.82
C GLY A 80 17.03 2.75 20.84
N ASP A 81 17.39 1.47 20.88
CA ASP A 81 16.87 0.39 20.02
C ASP A 81 17.21 0.55 18.53
N GLU A 82 18.32 1.24 18.21
CA GLU A 82 18.70 1.54 16.84
C GLU A 82 20.18 1.30 16.52
N VAL A 83 20.45 0.92 15.28
CA VAL A 83 21.80 0.80 14.71
C VAL A 83 21.87 1.61 13.42
N CYS A 84 22.66 2.68 13.43
CA CYS A 84 22.81 3.58 12.29
C CYS A 84 23.97 3.14 11.38
N PHE A 85 23.67 2.82 10.11
CA PHE A 85 24.68 2.48 9.10
C PHE A 85 25.20 3.73 8.39
N TYR A 86 25.91 4.57 9.13
CA TYR A 86 26.45 5.85 8.66
C TYR A 86 27.97 5.91 8.79
N ASN A 87 28.66 6.32 7.73
CA ASN A 87 30.08 6.57 7.75
C ASN A 87 30.35 8.02 8.16
N THR A 88 30.78 8.23 9.40
CA THR A 88 31.09 9.55 9.95
C THR A 88 32.24 10.25 9.23
N GLU A 89 33.22 9.52 8.70
CA GLU A 89 34.37 10.11 8.01
C GLU A 89 33.96 10.74 6.68
N THR A 90 33.12 10.04 5.91
CA THR A 90 32.67 10.50 4.58
C THR A 90 31.33 11.23 4.61
N SER A 91 30.66 11.24 5.75
CA SER A 91 29.31 11.81 5.93
C SER A 91 28.25 11.19 5.00
N THR A 92 28.29 9.87 4.82
CA THR A 92 27.41 9.12 3.90
C THR A 92 26.75 7.93 4.58
N PHE A 93 25.48 7.67 4.25
CA PHE A 93 24.83 6.41 4.62
C PHE A 93 25.31 5.24 3.76
N ASN A 94 25.41 4.05 4.36
CA ASN A 94 25.80 2.82 3.67
C ASN A 94 24.59 2.13 3.05
N SER A 95 24.81 1.48 1.90
CA SER A 95 23.86 0.51 1.35
C SER A 95 23.98 -0.82 2.11
N ILE A 96 22.84 -1.45 2.40
CA ILE A 96 22.78 -2.74 3.10
C ILE A 96 22.45 -3.83 2.07
N GLN A 97 23.33 -4.83 1.95
CA GLN A 97 23.11 -6.01 1.12
C GLN A 97 22.62 -7.17 1.98
N VAL A 98 21.37 -7.57 1.78
CA VAL A 98 20.70 -8.66 2.51
C VAL A 98 19.83 -9.46 1.54
N ALA A 99 19.63 -10.74 1.84
CA ALA A 99 18.70 -11.56 1.07
C ALA A 99 17.24 -11.23 1.42
N ASN A 100 16.92 -11.09 2.71
CA ASN A 100 15.58 -10.83 3.21
C ASN A 100 15.63 -9.92 4.45
N VAL A 101 14.59 -9.10 4.63
CA VAL A 101 14.34 -8.31 5.86
C VAL A 101 12.98 -8.70 6.40
N TYR A 102 12.93 -9.15 7.66
CA TYR A 102 11.69 -9.52 8.34
C TYR A 102 11.37 -8.47 9.41
N ASN A 103 10.19 -7.84 9.33
CA ASN A 103 9.71 -6.87 10.31
C ASN A 103 8.84 -7.57 11.36
N TYR A 104 9.13 -7.36 12.65
CA TYR A 104 8.33 -7.94 13.73
C TYR A 104 6.91 -7.36 13.71
N SER A 105 5.90 -8.24 13.65
CA SER A 105 4.51 -7.84 13.42
C SER A 105 3.51 -8.81 14.07
N ASP A 106 3.81 -9.26 15.29
CA ASP A 106 2.92 -10.11 16.10
C ASP A 106 1.72 -9.29 16.62
N GLU A 107 0.51 -9.85 16.59
CA GLU A 107 -0.70 -9.20 17.10
C GLU A 107 -0.57 -8.83 18.58
N ARG A 108 0.08 -9.68 19.38
CA ARG A 108 0.26 -9.46 20.83
C ARG A 108 1.17 -8.28 21.15
N ALA A 109 1.99 -7.87 20.18
CA ALA A 109 2.87 -6.72 20.29
C ALA A 109 2.20 -5.41 19.85
N LYS A 110 0.94 -5.46 19.42
CA LYS A 110 0.22 -4.31 18.87
C LYS A 110 -1.00 -3.99 19.72
N THR A 111 -1.31 -2.70 19.81
CA THR A 111 -2.54 -2.19 20.43
C THR A 111 -3.13 -1.12 19.53
N ASN A 112 -4.39 -0.71 19.76
CA ASN A 112 -5.07 0.32 18.97
C ASN A 112 -5.11 0.03 17.46
N VAL A 113 -5.24 -1.25 17.08
CA VAL A 113 -5.31 -1.67 15.68
C VAL A 113 -6.61 -1.14 15.05
N LYS A 114 -6.47 -0.33 14.01
CA LYS A 114 -7.58 0.25 13.23
C LYS A 114 -7.37 -0.04 11.75
N THR A 115 -8.47 -0.20 11.02
CA THR A 115 -8.44 -0.26 9.55
C THR A 115 -7.92 1.07 9.01
N ILE A 116 -7.09 0.99 7.97
CA ILE A 116 -6.64 2.17 7.22
C ILE A 116 -7.77 2.54 6.26
N ASP A 117 -8.23 3.78 6.29
CA ASP A 117 -9.23 4.33 5.38
C ASP A 117 -8.63 5.36 4.42
N GLY A 118 -9.28 5.57 3.28
CA GLY A 118 -8.90 6.64 2.34
C GLY A 118 -7.53 6.47 1.68
N GLY A 119 -7.03 5.24 1.55
CA GLY A 119 -5.69 4.96 1.01
C GLY A 119 -5.50 5.57 -0.39
N LEU A 120 -6.54 5.55 -1.24
CA LEU A 120 -6.47 6.18 -2.55
C LEU A 120 -6.30 7.70 -2.47
N ASN A 121 -7.04 8.38 -1.59
CA ASN A 121 -6.93 9.83 -1.45
C ASN A 121 -5.55 10.21 -0.89
N THR A 122 -4.99 9.42 0.03
CA THR A 122 -3.64 9.63 0.56
C THR A 122 -2.58 9.53 -0.54
N ILE A 123 -2.59 8.46 -1.35
CA ILE A 123 -1.54 8.28 -2.36
C ILE A 123 -1.62 9.28 -3.52
N LEU A 124 -2.82 9.80 -3.83
CA LEU A 124 -3.02 10.82 -4.87
C LEU A 124 -2.39 12.17 -4.52
N ASN A 125 -2.17 12.43 -3.22
CA ASN A 125 -1.47 13.62 -2.75
C ASN A 125 0.06 13.46 -2.72
N LEU A 126 0.58 12.27 -2.97
CA LEU A 126 2.02 12.03 -3.01
C LEU A 126 2.59 12.41 -4.37
N ARG A 127 3.81 12.95 -4.36
CA ARG A 127 4.57 13.28 -5.58
C ARG A 127 5.78 12.36 -5.72
N PRO A 128 5.70 11.30 -6.54
CA PRO A 128 6.88 10.52 -6.91
C PRO A 128 7.88 11.40 -7.65
N VAL A 129 9.16 11.27 -7.33
CA VAL A 129 10.25 12.01 -7.96
C VAL A 129 11.34 11.07 -8.45
N SER A 130 12.08 11.51 -9.46
CA SER A 130 13.39 10.96 -9.79
C SER A 130 14.47 11.95 -9.39
N TYR A 131 15.62 11.44 -8.96
CA TYR A 131 16.74 12.26 -8.51
C TYR A 131 18.07 11.56 -8.72
N THR A 132 19.16 12.33 -8.68
CA THR A 132 20.52 11.79 -8.56
C THR A 132 21.13 12.34 -7.28
N TRP A 133 22.03 11.58 -6.67
CA TRP A 133 22.76 12.07 -5.51
C TRP A 133 23.69 13.22 -5.90
N LYS A 134 23.77 14.24 -5.05
CA LYS A 134 24.77 15.30 -5.21
C LYS A 134 26.15 14.65 -5.12
N SER A 135 27.04 14.99 -6.06
CA SER A 135 28.45 14.59 -5.96
C SER A 135 29.05 15.26 -4.73
N GLY A 136 29.57 14.47 -3.79
CA GLY A 136 30.09 14.98 -2.53
C GLY A 136 31.13 16.07 -2.77
N ILE A 137 30.90 17.26 -2.21
CA ILE A 137 31.94 18.30 -2.15
C ILE A 137 33.00 17.77 -1.20
N GLY A 138 34.13 17.35 -1.76
CA GLY A 138 35.31 17.02 -0.98
C GLY A 138 35.76 18.21 -0.14
N SER A 139 36.26 17.89 1.06
CA SER A 139 36.79 18.81 2.08
C SER A 139 35.77 19.26 3.12
N ALA A 140 35.42 18.33 4.01
CA ALA A 140 35.11 18.67 5.39
C ALA A 140 36.40 19.23 6.04
N THR A 141 36.72 20.49 5.79
CA THR A 141 37.46 21.25 6.80
C THR A 141 36.61 21.17 8.06
N ARG A 142 37.22 20.67 9.15
CA ARG A 142 36.56 20.34 10.43
C ARG A 142 36.06 21.58 11.20
N SER A 143 35.37 22.49 10.53
CA SER A 143 34.89 23.74 11.08
C SER A 143 33.55 24.13 10.47
N SER A 144 32.51 23.34 10.75
CA SER A 144 31.26 23.95 11.22
C SER A 144 30.43 22.90 11.94
N HIS A 145 29.89 23.29 13.07
CA HIS A 145 28.90 22.58 13.88
C HIS A 145 27.52 22.48 13.15
N LEU A 146 27.52 22.49 11.81
CA LEU A 146 26.39 22.82 10.94
C LEU A 146 26.38 22.05 9.60
N MET A 147 27.07 20.91 9.47
CA MET A 147 26.79 20.02 8.34
C MET A 147 25.50 19.23 8.62
N THR A 148 24.35 19.85 8.31
CA THR A 148 22.99 19.30 8.49
C THR A 148 22.54 18.40 7.34
N VAL A 149 23.43 18.07 6.40
CA VAL A 149 23.09 17.31 5.19
C VAL A 149 24.05 16.15 5.02
N ALA A 150 23.54 14.92 5.16
CA ALA A 150 24.26 13.73 4.74
C ALA A 150 24.26 13.62 3.21
N ASN A 151 25.38 13.18 2.65
CA ASN A 151 25.46 12.89 1.22
C ASN A 151 24.98 11.46 0.96
N GLY A 152 24.41 11.24 -0.22
CA GLY A 152 24.24 9.90 -0.76
C GLY A 152 25.58 9.25 -1.10
N PRO A 153 25.58 7.96 -1.51
CA PRO A 153 26.80 7.28 -1.91
C PRO A 153 27.49 8.06 -3.04
N SER A 154 28.68 8.61 -2.77
CA SER A 154 29.35 9.56 -3.67
C SER A 154 29.73 8.96 -5.03
N CYS A 155 29.83 7.63 -5.10
CA CYS A 155 30.10 6.87 -6.31
C CYS A 155 28.85 6.45 -7.09
N ASP A 156 27.65 6.58 -6.53
CA ASP A 156 26.40 6.23 -7.21
C ASP A 156 25.80 7.44 -7.92
N LYS A 157 26.09 7.53 -9.22
CA LYS A 157 25.56 8.56 -10.12
C LYS A 157 24.29 8.12 -10.85
N ASN A 158 23.76 6.94 -10.53
CA ASN A 158 22.58 6.42 -11.21
C ASN A 158 21.33 7.21 -10.83
N LEU A 159 20.40 7.30 -11.78
CA LEU A 159 19.07 7.87 -11.55
C LEU A 159 18.32 7.00 -10.51
N GLN A 160 17.84 7.65 -9.47
CA GLN A 160 17.05 7.06 -8.40
C GLN A 160 15.58 7.49 -8.54
N PHE A 161 14.68 6.71 -7.94
CA PHE A 161 13.26 7.01 -7.85
C PHE A 161 12.81 6.91 -6.39
N GLY A 162 11.95 7.81 -5.95
CA GLY A 162 11.48 7.83 -4.57
C GLY A 162 10.63 9.05 -4.27
N PHE A 163 10.70 9.52 -3.02
CA PHE A 163 9.99 10.70 -2.53
C PHE A 163 10.95 11.67 -1.84
N LEU A 164 10.56 12.94 -1.78
CA LEU A 164 11.19 13.89 -0.87
C LEU A 164 10.57 13.72 0.51
N ALA A 165 11.40 13.53 1.54
CA ALA A 165 10.92 13.25 2.89
C ALA A 165 10.08 14.41 3.45
N GLN A 166 10.41 15.65 3.09
CA GLN A 166 9.67 16.85 3.52
C GLN A 166 8.24 16.86 2.96
N GLU A 167 8.07 16.54 1.69
CA GLU A 167 6.75 16.47 1.04
C GLU A 167 5.96 15.27 1.55
N LEU A 168 6.63 14.15 1.80
CA LEU A 168 6.00 12.96 2.36
C LEU A 168 5.50 13.21 3.79
N GLU A 169 6.24 13.97 4.59
CA GLU A 169 5.87 14.29 5.99
C GLU A 169 4.57 15.08 6.09
N GLU A 170 4.27 15.94 5.10
CA GLU A 170 3.01 16.70 5.05
C GLU A 170 1.78 15.79 4.81
N VAL A 171 1.96 14.63 4.18
CA VAL A 171 0.88 13.71 3.83
C VAL A 171 0.82 12.48 4.74
N ILE A 172 1.97 11.91 5.09
CA ILE A 172 2.14 10.71 5.91
C ILE A 172 3.29 10.97 6.91
N PRO A 173 3.05 11.75 7.97
CA PRO A 173 4.10 12.16 8.92
C PRO A 173 4.78 10.95 9.58
N ASP A 174 4.02 9.90 9.90
CA ASP A 174 4.53 8.69 10.56
C ASP A 174 5.48 7.85 9.69
N ALA A 175 5.51 8.10 8.37
CA ALA A 175 6.47 7.46 7.47
C ALA A 175 7.83 8.17 7.44
N VAL A 176 7.98 9.31 8.11
CA VAL A 176 9.19 10.12 8.11
C VAL A 176 9.77 10.22 9.50
N LYS A 177 11.07 9.97 9.61
CA LYS A 177 11.83 10.13 10.85
C LYS A 177 12.85 11.25 10.69
N THR A 178 12.97 12.10 11.70
CA THR A 178 14.10 13.02 11.82
C THR A 178 15.11 12.43 12.80
N ASP A 179 16.36 12.28 12.40
CA ASP A 179 17.40 11.78 13.29
C ASP A 179 17.99 12.88 14.20
N GLU A 180 18.90 12.49 15.10
CA GLU A 180 19.52 13.40 16.07
C GLU A 180 20.34 14.53 15.42
N GLU A 181 20.74 14.37 14.16
CA GLU A 181 21.49 15.36 13.39
C GLU A 181 20.57 16.23 12.50
N GLY A 182 19.25 16.06 12.62
CA GLY A 182 18.25 16.82 11.87
C GLY A 182 17.97 16.31 10.45
N ARG A 183 18.48 15.13 10.09
CA ARG A 183 18.31 14.54 8.75
C ARG A 183 16.96 13.81 8.68
N LYS A 184 16.25 13.98 7.56
CA LYS A 184 14.95 13.33 7.31
C LYS A 184 15.17 11.99 6.60
N LEU A 185 14.55 10.94 7.13
CA LEU A 185 14.62 9.55 6.67
C LEU A 185 13.21 9.05 6.37
N ILE A 186 13.05 8.18 5.36
CA ILE A 186 11.75 7.64 4.95
C ILE A 186 11.69 6.14 5.29
N ASN A 187 10.62 5.74 5.98
CA ASN A 187 10.22 4.35 6.11
C ASN A 187 9.32 3.94 4.93
N TYR A 188 9.93 3.51 3.84
CA TYR A 188 9.18 3.07 2.65
C TYR A 188 8.24 1.89 2.92
N THR A 189 8.55 1.05 3.93
CA THR A 189 7.68 -0.10 4.26
C THR A 189 6.34 0.31 4.85
N ALA A 190 6.28 1.47 5.53
CA ALA A 190 5.03 2.02 6.06
C ALA A 190 4.05 2.47 4.96
N ILE A 191 4.53 2.72 3.74
CA ILE A 191 3.71 3.15 2.61
C ILE A 191 2.95 1.97 1.99
N ILE A 192 3.46 0.73 2.13
CA ILE A 192 2.91 -0.46 1.47
C ILE A 192 1.44 -0.74 1.88
N PRO A 193 1.05 -0.76 3.16
CA PRO A 193 -0.36 -0.97 3.53
C PRO A 193 -1.31 0.09 2.98
N ILE A 194 -0.86 1.34 2.85
CA ILE A 194 -1.65 2.44 2.29
C ILE A 194 -1.84 2.22 0.77
N LEU A 195 -0.79 1.77 0.07
CA LEU A 195 -0.89 1.37 -1.34
C LEU A 195 -1.88 0.20 -1.53
N VAL A 196 -1.83 -0.83 -0.67
CA VAL A 196 -2.81 -1.94 -0.72
C VAL A 196 -4.23 -1.41 -0.56
N LYS A 197 -4.47 -0.54 0.44
CA LYS A 197 -5.78 0.08 0.65
C LYS A 197 -6.21 0.92 -0.55
N SER A 198 -5.29 1.64 -1.20
CA SER A 198 -5.61 2.42 -2.41
C SER A 198 -6.12 1.56 -3.56
N ILE A 199 -5.55 0.36 -3.75
CA ILE A 199 -5.99 -0.58 -4.78
C ILE A 199 -7.38 -1.12 -4.45
N GLN A 200 -7.65 -1.43 -3.18
CA GLN A 200 -8.98 -1.83 -2.71
C GLN A 200 -10.02 -0.72 -2.92
N ASP A 201 -9.67 0.53 -2.60
CA ASP A 201 -10.54 1.69 -2.82
C ASP A 201 -10.80 1.91 -4.32
N LEU A 202 -9.79 1.74 -5.18
CA LEU A 202 -9.94 1.78 -6.63
C LEU A 202 -10.88 0.69 -7.14
N GLN A 203 -10.73 -0.54 -6.67
CA GLN A 203 -11.61 -1.65 -7.02
C GLN A 203 -13.08 -1.35 -6.66
N GLY A 204 -13.32 -0.78 -5.48
CA GLY A 204 -14.66 -0.36 -5.07
C GLY A 204 -15.28 0.69 -6.00
N LYS A 205 -14.49 1.67 -6.45
CA LYS A 205 -14.94 2.68 -7.43
C LYS A 205 -15.25 2.07 -8.80
N VAL A 206 -14.45 1.10 -9.26
CA VAL A 206 -14.70 0.39 -10.52
C VAL A 206 -16.03 -0.37 -10.47
N GLU A 207 -16.30 -1.07 -9.38
CA GLU A 207 -17.56 -1.80 -9.21
C GLU A 207 -18.77 -0.87 -9.14
N GLU A 208 -18.63 0.27 -8.47
CA GLU A 208 -19.67 1.30 -8.45
C GLU A 208 -19.96 1.84 -9.85
N GLN A 209 -18.92 2.20 -10.60
CA GLN A 209 -19.05 2.66 -11.97
C GLN A 209 -19.69 1.59 -12.87
N GLN A 210 -19.31 0.32 -12.72
CA GLN A 210 -19.91 -0.78 -13.49
C GLN A 210 -21.40 -0.94 -13.17
N ARG A 211 -21.80 -0.89 -11.88
CA ARG A 211 -23.22 -0.93 -11.49
C ARG A 211 -24.00 0.23 -12.11
N MET A 212 -23.43 1.44 -12.15
CA MET A 212 -24.05 2.59 -12.80
C MET A 212 -24.22 2.38 -14.30
N LEU A 213 -23.22 1.82 -14.98
CA LEU A 213 -23.31 1.49 -16.41
C LEU A 213 -24.37 0.42 -16.69
N GLU A 214 -24.49 -0.62 -15.85
CA GLU A 214 -25.53 -1.64 -15.97
C GLU A 214 -26.94 -1.06 -15.77
N TYR A 215 -27.09 -0.15 -14.80
CA TYR A 215 -28.36 0.54 -14.58
C TYR A 215 -28.75 1.41 -15.79
N LEU A 216 -27.82 2.22 -16.29
CA LEU A 216 -28.06 3.11 -17.43
C LEU A 216 -28.31 2.34 -18.74
N SER A 217 -27.57 1.25 -18.98
CA SER A 217 -27.73 0.42 -20.17
C SER A 217 -29.07 -0.30 -20.22
N LYS A 218 -29.59 -0.80 -19.09
CA LYS A 218 -30.95 -1.38 -19.01
C LYS A 218 -32.03 -0.36 -19.40
N GLY A 219 -31.88 0.91 -19.00
CA GLY A 219 -32.78 1.99 -19.41
C GLY A 219 -32.71 2.31 -20.91
N SER A 220 -31.53 2.18 -21.53
CA SER A 220 -31.34 2.48 -22.96
C SER A 220 -31.82 1.35 -23.89
N VAL A 221 -31.63 0.08 -23.52
CA VAL A 221 -32.02 -1.08 -24.34
C VAL A 221 -33.54 -1.23 -24.39
N TYR A 222 -34.23 -0.98 -23.26
CA TYR A 222 -35.70 -1.00 -23.21
C TYR A 222 -36.33 -0.02 -24.22
N ASN A 223 -35.72 1.17 -24.36
CA ASN A 223 -36.18 2.22 -25.28
C ASN A 223 -35.87 1.98 -26.76
N SER A 224 -35.04 0.99 -27.11
CA SER A 224 -34.56 0.80 -28.50
C SER A 224 -35.06 -0.47 -29.17
N THR A 225 -35.27 -1.59 -28.46
CA THR A 225 -35.77 -2.84 -29.08
C THR A 225 -37.29 -2.90 -29.26
N HIS A 226 -38.07 -2.25 -28.39
CA HIS A 226 -39.54 -2.29 -28.47
C HIS A 226 -40.15 -1.06 -29.17
N LYS A 227 -39.38 0.01 -29.35
CA LYS A 227 -39.80 1.20 -30.10
C LYS A 227 -40.00 0.93 -31.60
N GLU A 228 -39.42 -0.16 -32.12
CA GLU A 228 -39.65 -0.64 -33.49
C GLU A 228 -41.03 -1.31 -33.69
N LEU A 229 -41.65 -1.83 -32.62
CA LEU A 229 -43.00 -2.43 -32.69
C LEU A 229 -44.10 -1.36 -32.67
N GLY A 230 -43.84 -0.21 -32.05
CA GLY A 230 -44.70 0.96 -32.08
C GLY A 230 -44.20 2.09 -31.19
N HIS A 231 -44.64 3.31 -31.46
CA HIS A 231 -44.28 4.50 -30.70
C HIS A 231 -45.46 5.47 -30.59
N ILE A 232 -45.48 6.27 -29.52
CA ILE A 232 -46.47 7.32 -29.30
C ILE A 232 -45.97 8.60 -29.97
N ASN A 233 -46.66 9.01 -31.03
CA ASN A 233 -46.36 10.25 -31.77
C ASN A 233 -46.74 11.48 -30.96
N LYS A 234 -47.90 11.43 -30.31
CA LYS A 234 -48.50 12.56 -29.61
C LYS A 234 -49.35 12.05 -28.45
N CYS A 235 -49.30 12.75 -27.33
CA CYS A 235 -50.12 12.48 -26.15
C CYS A 235 -50.47 13.84 -25.56
N VAL A 236 -51.75 14.22 -25.65
CA VAL A 236 -52.22 15.55 -25.22
C VAL A 236 -53.53 15.38 -24.46
N SER A 237 -53.53 15.86 -23.21
CA SER A 237 -54.74 16.05 -22.42
C SER A 237 -55.36 17.42 -22.70
N ASP A 238 -56.67 17.46 -22.90
CA ASP A 238 -57.48 18.67 -22.96
C ASP A 238 -58.35 18.76 -21.70
N GLN A 239 -58.00 19.71 -20.84
CA GLN A 239 -58.69 19.93 -19.56
C GLN A 239 -60.12 20.46 -19.76
N SER A 240 -60.39 21.18 -20.86
CA SER A 240 -61.70 21.79 -21.11
C SER A 240 -62.76 20.76 -21.49
N SER A 241 -62.35 19.73 -22.24
CA SER A 241 -63.21 18.63 -22.67
C SER A 241 -63.06 17.37 -21.81
N SER A 242 -62.12 17.34 -20.86
CA SER A 242 -61.76 16.16 -20.06
C SER A 242 -61.40 14.95 -20.92
N THR A 243 -60.66 15.19 -22.01
CA THR A 243 -60.24 14.14 -22.94
C THR A 243 -58.72 14.04 -23.05
N LEU A 244 -58.25 12.83 -23.35
CA LEU A 244 -56.86 12.52 -23.65
C LEU A 244 -56.79 11.95 -25.07
N SER A 245 -56.11 12.66 -25.97
CA SER A 245 -55.86 12.21 -27.34
C SER A 245 -54.44 11.69 -27.47
N ILE A 246 -54.30 10.45 -27.93
CA ILE A 246 -53.04 9.76 -28.10
C ILE A 246 -52.93 9.26 -29.54
N ASP A 247 -51.96 9.79 -30.26
CA ASP A 247 -51.60 9.34 -31.60
C ASP A 247 -50.41 8.38 -31.49
N PHE A 248 -50.50 7.23 -32.14
CA PHE A 248 -49.47 6.20 -32.10
C PHE A 248 -49.32 5.51 -33.44
N THR A 249 -48.11 5.01 -33.69
CA THR A 249 -47.78 4.20 -34.87
C THR A 249 -47.54 2.77 -34.42
N LEU A 250 -48.19 1.79 -35.06
CA LEU A 250 -47.95 0.36 -34.83
C LEU A 250 -47.26 -0.26 -36.06
N SER A 251 -46.29 -1.14 -35.83
CA SER A 251 -45.68 -1.97 -36.88
C SER A 251 -46.63 -3.07 -37.35
N GLN A 252 -46.47 -3.56 -38.58
CA GLN A 252 -47.27 -4.68 -39.10
C GLN A 252 -47.05 -5.99 -38.34
N GLN A 253 -45.99 -6.08 -37.53
CA GLN A 253 -45.70 -7.23 -36.66
C GLN A 253 -46.42 -7.17 -35.30
N ALA A 254 -47.13 -6.07 -35.01
CA ALA A 254 -47.92 -5.91 -33.79
C ALA A 254 -49.16 -6.83 -33.83
N LYS A 255 -49.31 -7.70 -32.82
CA LYS A 255 -50.47 -8.60 -32.70
C LYS A 255 -51.47 -8.05 -31.70
N ASP A 256 -51.01 -7.79 -30.48
CA ASP A 256 -51.83 -7.37 -29.35
C ASP A 256 -51.27 -6.08 -28.77
N GLY A 257 -51.94 -4.95 -29.02
CA GLY A 257 -51.56 -3.65 -28.49
C GLY A 257 -52.51 -3.21 -27.38
N ILE A 258 -51.97 -2.73 -26.27
CA ILE A 258 -52.73 -2.08 -25.21
C ILE A 258 -52.08 -0.76 -24.84
N LEU A 259 -52.90 0.20 -24.44
CA LEU A 259 -52.48 1.42 -23.81
C LEU A 259 -52.86 1.37 -22.33
N LEU A 260 -51.87 1.55 -21.46
CA LEU A 260 -52.04 1.62 -20.02
C LEU A 260 -51.92 3.08 -19.60
N ILE A 261 -52.84 3.55 -18.77
CA ILE A 261 -52.74 4.83 -18.09
C ILE A 261 -52.52 4.52 -16.61
N SER A 262 -51.41 5.03 -16.09
CA SER A 262 -51.02 4.87 -14.69
C SER A 262 -50.62 6.20 -14.08
N GLY A 263 -50.94 6.36 -12.80
CA GLY A 263 -50.37 7.46 -12.01
C GLY A 263 -48.86 7.31 -11.84
N ILE A 264 -48.18 8.37 -11.43
CA ILE A 264 -46.72 8.37 -11.22
C ILE A 264 -46.24 7.36 -10.16
N GLU A 265 -47.13 6.92 -9.27
CA GLU A 265 -46.88 5.88 -8.27
C GLU A 265 -46.94 4.45 -8.85
N GLY A 266 -47.25 4.30 -10.14
CA GLY A 266 -47.34 3.01 -10.84
C GLY A 266 -48.68 2.29 -10.68
N VAL A 267 -49.67 2.91 -10.03
CA VAL A 267 -51.03 2.36 -9.95
C VAL A 267 -51.69 2.46 -11.32
N GLN A 268 -52.13 1.33 -11.86
CA GLN A 268 -52.87 1.28 -13.12
C GLN A 268 -54.29 1.82 -12.90
N GLU A 269 -54.61 2.92 -13.57
CA GLU A 269 -55.92 3.57 -13.46
C GLU A 269 -56.84 3.22 -14.64
N LYS A 270 -56.26 2.99 -15.82
CA LYS A 270 -57.03 2.59 -17.01
C LYS A 270 -56.24 1.67 -17.94
N LYS A 271 -56.96 0.78 -18.63
CA LYS A 271 -56.42 -0.10 -19.68
C LYS A 271 -57.33 -0.01 -20.91
N ILE A 272 -56.73 0.24 -22.07
CA ILE A 272 -57.43 0.39 -23.35
C ILE A 272 -56.83 -0.60 -24.35
N GLU A 273 -57.67 -1.38 -25.02
CA GLU A 273 -57.23 -2.31 -26.06
C GLU A 273 -57.17 -1.59 -27.41
N LEU A 274 -56.05 -1.73 -28.12
CA LEU A 274 -55.82 -1.07 -29.39
C LEU A 274 -56.32 -1.93 -30.55
N SER A 275 -57.04 -1.32 -31.49
CA SER A 275 -57.38 -1.97 -32.75
C SER A 275 -56.23 -1.81 -33.76
N LYS A 276 -55.99 -2.82 -34.61
CA LYS A 276 -54.88 -2.81 -35.59
C LYS A 276 -54.95 -1.69 -36.64
N PHE A 277 -56.09 -1.04 -36.79
CA PHE A 277 -56.33 -0.01 -37.81
C PHE A 277 -56.43 1.42 -37.25
N SER A 278 -56.46 1.58 -35.93
CA SER A 278 -56.50 2.90 -35.29
C SER A 278 -55.09 3.45 -35.11
N SER A 279 -54.85 4.67 -35.59
CA SER A 279 -53.62 5.44 -35.36
C SER A 279 -53.78 6.51 -34.27
N SER A 280 -54.99 6.67 -33.74
CA SER A 280 -55.33 7.63 -32.70
C SER A 280 -56.46 7.09 -31.83
N ILE A 281 -56.40 7.41 -30.55
CA ILE A 281 -57.44 7.14 -29.56
C ILE A 281 -57.72 8.41 -28.79
N THR A 282 -59.00 8.66 -28.52
CA THR A 282 -59.44 9.73 -27.62
C THR A 282 -60.23 9.11 -26.48
N GLU A 283 -59.81 9.38 -25.26
CA GLU A 283 -60.35 8.77 -24.05
C GLU A 283 -60.82 9.82 -23.07
N ASN A 284 -61.92 9.53 -22.38
CA ASN A 284 -62.38 10.38 -21.30
C ASN A 284 -61.52 10.11 -20.05
N ILE A 285 -61.01 11.20 -19.46
CA ILE A 285 -60.11 11.21 -18.30
C ILE A 285 -60.74 11.81 -17.03
N SER A 286 -62.05 12.09 -17.04
CA SER A 286 -62.75 12.69 -15.87
C SER A 286 -62.72 11.81 -14.62
N SER A 287 -62.53 10.50 -14.78
CA SER A 287 -62.44 9.55 -13.66
C SER A 287 -61.03 9.39 -13.08
N LEU A 288 -60.03 10.04 -13.68
CA LEU A 288 -58.64 9.96 -13.23
C LEU A 288 -58.34 11.06 -12.21
N ASN A 289 -57.41 10.80 -11.30
CA ASN A 289 -57.04 11.78 -10.29
C ASN A 289 -56.30 12.97 -10.91
N LYS A 290 -56.37 14.14 -10.27
CA LYS A 290 -55.50 15.27 -10.64
C LYS A 290 -54.06 14.92 -10.32
N GLY A 291 -53.13 15.23 -11.23
CA GLY A 291 -51.71 14.95 -11.07
C GLY A 291 -51.01 14.54 -12.36
N VAL A 292 -49.81 13.99 -12.18
CA VAL A 292 -48.96 13.51 -13.27
C VAL A 292 -49.32 12.06 -13.58
N HIS A 293 -49.57 11.80 -14.87
CA HIS A 293 -49.91 10.49 -15.40
C HIS A 293 -48.95 10.07 -16.51
N ILE A 294 -48.85 8.77 -16.70
CA ILE A 294 -48.03 8.16 -17.74
C ILE A 294 -48.93 7.29 -18.61
N ALA A 295 -48.94 7.58 -19.90
CA ALA A 295 -49.53 6.73 -20.93
C ALA A 295 -48.44 5.80 -21.49
N THR A 296 -48.60 4.50 -21.28
CA THR A 296 -47.64 3.46 -21.64
C THR A 296 -48.22 2.60 -22.75
N LEU A 297 -47.53 2.57 -23.90
CA LEU A 297 -47.86 1.70 -25.03
C LEU A 297 -47.20 0.34 -24.81
N VAL A 298 -47.99 -0.73 -24.78
CA VAL A 298 -47.52 -2.12 -24.61
C VAL A 298 -47.97 -2.93 -25.81
N ILE A 299 -47.04 -3.59 -26.50
CA ILE A 299 -47.32 -4.44 -27.66
C ILE A 299 -46.75 -5.83 -27.40
N ASN A 300 -47.54 -6.87 -27.64
CA ASN A 300 -47.19 -8.27 -27.44
C ASN A 300 -46.64 -8.55 -26.01
N GLY A 301 -47.19 -7.86 -25.01
CA GLY A 301 -46.79 -8.00 -23.60
C GLY A 301 -45.52 -7.24 -23.18
N SER A 302 -44.89 -6.48 -24.08
CA SER A 302 -43.71 -5.66 -23.77
C SER A 302 -44.00 -4.17 -23.93
N VAL A 303 -43.49 -3.32 -23.05
CA VAL A 303 -43.64 -1.86 -23.19
C VAL A 303 -42.78 -1.37 -24.36
N CYS A 304 -43.38 -0.58 -25.23
CA CYS A 304 -42.77 -0.05 -26.45
C CYS A 304 -42.41 1.43 -26.37
N ASP A 305 -43.27 2.23 -25.73
CA ASP A 305 -43.06 3.65 -25.54
C ASP A 305 -43.89 4.14 -24.35
N SER A 306 -43.54 5.30 -23.79
CA SER A 306 -44.32 5.94 -22.73
C SER A 306 -44.23 7.46 -22.82
N LYS A 307 -45.36 8.13 -22.61
CA LYS A 307 -45.45 9.60 -22.61
C LYS A 307 -46.13 10.07 -21.33
N GLN A 308 -45.56 11.08 -20.72
CA GLN A 308 -46.14 11.75 -19.56
C GLN A 308 -47.16 12.79 -20.02
N PHE A 309 -48.26 12.91 -19.29
CA PHE A 309 -49.24 13.99 -19.41
C PHE A 309 -49.73 14.42 -18.02
N ILE A 310 -50.41 15.57 -17.95
CA ILE A 310 -50.85 16.17 -16.69
C ILE A 310 -52.36 16.38 -16.74
N ILE A 311 -53.03 16.10 -15.61
CA ILE A 311 -54.44 16.44 -15.35
C ILE A 311 -54.46 17.46 -14.22
N GLU A 312 -55.00 18.65 -14.49
CA GLU A 312 -54.99 19.79 -13.56
C GLU A 312 -56.28 19.89 -12.72
#